data_AF-A0A6V6YSF5-F1
#
_entry.id   AF-A0A6V6YSF5-F1
#
_cell.length_a   1.000
_cell.length_b   1.000
_cell.length_c   1.000
_cell.angle_alpha   90.00
_cell.angle_beta   90.00
_cell.angle_gamma   90.00
#
_symmetry.space_group_name_H-M   'P 1'
#
loop_
_entity.id
_entity.type
_entity.pdbx_description
1 polymer ?
#
loop_
_entity_poly.entity_id
_entity_poly.type
_entity_poly.pdbx_seq_one_letter_code
_entity_poly.pdbx_strand_id
1 'polypeptide(L)'
;MLNKFSDNYFENYNKLSFEKQQEMTNNFFVMFYGGEKELISRFTELKQQSKYEEGILKILKIETNLDFFSKVLERIQFNNITEVIKTTSKMHEDTDGLCNLITDHEGFKKMVEIYKPLAIYHLKTLFDIDLESKTREESKELTKKIVYMTKESIAKEFESNKRTLTKWLEIHFDDRFVRKDRKITINEYIEIFEAFFLKAEENLDLNRDQDKYFKRLEKGVNFSKSDLALLCDSDLKTLKDNLKKIPFYASVNKFPYSTSEKLINRMGVELGF
;
A
#
# COMPACT_ATOMS: atom_id res chain seq x y z
N MET A 1 1.56 5.31 -1.60
CA MET A 1 2.73 4.45 -1.63
C MET A 1 2.83 3.87 -3.02
N LEU A 2 1.84 3.09 -3.46
CA LEU A 2 1.80 2.55 -4.81
C LEU A 2 1.57 3.63 -5.88
N ASN A 3 0.70 4.62 -5.64
CA ASN A 3 0.52 5.70 -6.63
C ASN A 3 1.82 6.46 -6.91
N LYS A 4 2.54 6.86 -5.84
CA LYS A 4 3.86 7.49 -6.00
C LYS A 4 4.86 6.57 -6.72
N PHE A 5 4.82 5.27 -6.46
CA PHE A 5 5.66 4.32 -7.18
C PHE A 5 5.29 4.29 -8.67
N SER A 6 4.00 4.19 -9.01
CA SER A 6 3.49 4.20 -10.38
C SER A 6 3.83 5.51 -11.10
N ASP A 7 3.65 6.65 -10.45
CA ASP A 7 3.99 7.96 -11.00
C ASP A 7 5.48 8.03 -11.36
N ASN A 8 6.35 7.66 -10.41
CA ASN A 8 7.80 7.60 -10.64
C ASN A 8 8.18 6.57 -11.71
N TYR A 9 7.47 5.44 -11.76
CA TYR A 9 7.66 4.39 -12.75
C TYR A 9 7.42 4.93 -14.16
N PHE A 10 6.26 5.56 -14.40
CA PHE A 10 5.92 6.11 -15.71
C PHE A 10 6.82 7.29 -16.08
N GLU A 11 7.18 8.13 -15.11
CA GLU A 11 8.13 9.22 -15.34
C GLU A 11 9.50 8.68 -15.80
N ASN A 12 10.03 7.64 -15.16
CA ASN A 12 11.30 7.04 -15.54
C ASN A 12 11.20 6.25 -16.85
N TYR A 13 10.09 5.56 -17.08
CA TYR A 13 9.84 4.84 -18.34
C TYR A 13 9.82 5.79 -19.54
N ASN A 14 9.16 6.94 -19.40
CA ASN A 14 9.09 7.96 -20.45
C ASN A 14 10.43 8.66 -20.73
N LYS A 15 11.42 8.56 -19.83
CA LYS A 15 12.78 9.07 -20.05
C LYS A 15 13.67 8.09 -20.82
N LEU A 16 13.27 6.82 -20.95
CA LEU A 16 14.03 5.82 -21.70
C LEU A 16 14.00 6.11 -23.20
N SER A 17 15.03 5.65 -23.91
CA SER A 17 14.99 5.63 -25.38
C SER A 17 13.91 4.68 -25.87
N PHE A 18 13.43 4.89 -27.09
CA PHE A 18 12.43 4.03 -27.70
C PHE A 18 12.91 2.56 -27.78
N GLU A 19 14.18 2.34 -28.12
CA GLU A 19 14.78 1.01 -28.18
C GLU A 19 14.73 0.31 -26.82
N LYS A 20 14.95 1.06 -25.72
CA LYS A 20 14.90 0.51 -24.38
C LYS A 20 13.47 0.20 -23.93
N GLN A 21 12.51 1.04 -24.30
CA GLN A 21 11.08 0.77 -24.08
C GLN A 21 10.62 -0.50 -24.83
N GLN A 22 11.08 -0.67 -26.08
CA GLN A 22 10.85 -1.88 -26.86
C GLN A 22 11.52 -3.10 -26.23
N GLU A 23 12.76 -2.97 -25.76
CA GLU A 23 13.46 -4.04 -25.05
C GLU A 23 12.67 -4.50 -23.80
N MET A 24 12.15 -3.57 -23.00
CA MET A 24 11.34 -3.92 -21.83
C MET A 24 10.06 -4.68 -22.23
N THR A 25 9.40 -4.24 -23.30
CA THR A 25 8.20 -4.91 -23.83
C THR A 25 8.54 -6.31 -24.36
N ASN A 26 9.66 -6.46 -25.06
CA ASN A 26 10.13 -7.75 -25.55
C ASN A 26 10.49 -8.69 -24.40
N ASN A 27 11.20 -8.20 -23.37
CA ASN A 27 11.56 -8.98 -22.20
C ASN A 27 10.33 -9.51 -21.46
N PHE A 28 9.26 -8.71 -21.35
CA PHE A 28 7.98 -9.18 -20.84
C PHE A 28 7.47 -10.40 -21.61
N PHE A 29 7.41 -10.32 -22.94
CA PHE A 29 6.94 -11.44 -23.76
C PHE A 29 7.90 -12.62 -23.76
N VAL A 30 9.22 -12.39 -23.77
CA VAL A 30 10.23 -13.45 -23.67
C VAL A 30 10.04 -14.25 -22.37
N MET A 31 9.85 -13.56 -21.24
CA MET A 31 9.56 -14.21 -19.97
C MET A 31 8.24 -14.98 -20.02
N PHE A 32 7.18 -14.37 -20.57
CA PHE A 32 5.85 -14.98 -20.65
C PHE A 32 5.80 -16.26 -21.51
N TYR A 33 6.47 -16.25 -22.67
CA TYR A 33 6.50 -17.42 -23.57
C TYR A 33 7.62 -18.43 -23.25
N GLY A 34 8.49 -18.13 -22.28
CA GLY A 34 9.53 -19.05 -21.81
C GLY A 34 10.87 -18.94 -22.54
N GLY A 35 11.02 -17.99 -23.46
CA GLY A 35 12.27 -17.75 -24.18
C GLY A 35 12.10 -16.99 -25.50
N GLU A 36 13.22 -16.53 -26.06
CA GLU A 36 13.23 -15.81 -27.35
C GLU A 36 12.78 -16.70 -28.51
N LYS A 37 13.16 -17.99 -28.51
CA LYS A 37 12.82 -18.93 -29.58
C LYS A 37 11.31 -19.18 -29.62
N GLU A 38 10.73 -19.39 -28.45
CA GLU A 38 9.31 -19.62 -28.22
C GLU A 38 8.50 -18.37 -28.61
N LEU A 39 8.98 -17.19 -28.22
CA LEU A 39 8.38 -15.91 -28.62
C LEU A 39 8.36 -15.73 -30.14
N ILE A 40 9.50 -15.95 -30.80
CA ILE A 40 9.61 -15.81 -32.27
C ILE A 40 8.70 -16.80 -32.98
N SER A 41 8.65 -18.06 -32.50
CA SER A 41 7.74 -19.08 -33.04
C SER A 41 6.30 -18.62 -32.90
N ARG A 42 5.89 -18.17 -31.72
CA ARG A 42 4.53 -17.71 -31.47
C ARG A 42 4.17 -16.51 -32.35
N PHE A 43 5.03 -15.50 -32.46
CA PHE A 43 4.76 -14.36 -33.34
C PHE A 43 4.64 -14.75 -34.81
N THR A 44 5.41 -15.75 -35.26
CA THR A 44 5.32 -16.26 -36.63
C THR A 44 3.97 -16.92 -36.87
N GLU A 45 3.49 -17.73 -35.92
CA GLU A 45 2.15 -18.33 -35.96
C GLU A 45 1.05 -17.25 -35.96
N LEU A 46 1.13 -16.25 -35.08
CA LEU A 46 0.14 -15.19 -34.98
C LEU A 46 0.04 -14.37 -36.28
N LYS A 47 1.16 -14.10 -36.94
CA LYS A 47 1.20 -13.43 -38.26
C LYS A 47 0.58 -14.27 -39.38
N GLN A 48 0.56 -15.59 -39.25
CA GLN A 48 -0.14 -16.47 -40.18
C GLN A 48 -1.65 -16.51 -39.90
N GLN A 49 -2.05 -16.44 -38.63
CA GLN A 49 -3.44 -16.48 -38.18
C GLN A 49 -4.19 -15.15 -38.40
N SER A 50 -3.50 -14.00 -38.29
CA SER A 50 -4.08 -12.68 -38.48
C SER A 50 -3.21 -11.82 -39.38
N LYS A 51 -3.79 -11.27 -40.44
CA LYS A 51 -3.13 -10.31 -41.34
C LYS A 51 -3.05 -8.89 -40.76
N TYR A 52 -3.75 -8.63 -39.65
CA TYR A 52 -3.85 -7.31 -39.04
C TYR A 52 -3.27 -7.31 -37.63
N GLU A 53 -2.48 -6.29 -37.32
CA GLU A 53 -1.85 -6.08 -36.01
C GLU A 53 -2.88 -6.06 -34.87
N GLU A 54 -4.06 -5.49 -35.10
CA GLU A 54 -5.14 -5.45 -34.12
C GLU A 54 -5.60 -6.86 -33.71
N GLY A 55 -5.65 -7.81 -34.67
CA GLY A 55 -6.00 -9.20 -34.38
C GLY A 55 -4.92 -9.91 -33.57
N ILE A 56 -3.64 -9.63 -33.86
CA ILE A 56 -2.52 -10.15 -33.07
C ILE A 56 -2.60 -9.61 -31.63
N LEU A 57 -2.82 -8.31 -31.46
CA LEU A 57 -2.94 -7.68 -30.15
C LEU A 57 -4.09 -8.28 -29.33
N LYS A 58 -5.25 -8.55 -29.95
CA LYS A 58 -6.38 -9.20 -29.27
C LYS A 58 -6.00 -10.59 -28.74
N ILE A 59 -5.26 -11.38 -29.51
CA ILE A 59 -4.81 -12.70 -29.06
C ILE A 59 -3.82 -12.57 -27.89
N LEU A 60 -2.84 -11.67 -28.00
CA LEU A 60 -1.89 -11.42 -26.91
C LEU A 60 -2.57 -10.98 -25.62
N LYS A 61 -3.60 -10.13 -25.70
CA LYS A 61 -4.38 -9.70 -24.54
C LYS A 61 -5.08 -10.87 -23.84
N ILE A 62 -5.63 -11.81 -24.60
CA ILE A 62 -6.26 -13.02 -24.09
C ILE A 62 -5.21 -13.89 -23.39
N GLU A 63 -4.13 -14.24 -24.08
CA GLU A 63 -3.08 -15.12 -23.53
C GLU A 63 -2.46 -14.51 -22.25
N THR A 64 -2.17 -13.21 -22.26
CA THR A 64 -1.54 -12.54 -21.11
C THR A 64 -2.53 -12.11 -20.03
N ASN A 65 -3.84 -12.32 -20.24
CA ASN A 65 -4.89 -11.81 -19.35
C ASN A 65 -4.76 -10.29 -19.08
N LEU A 66 -4.36 -9.52 -20.08
CA LEU A 66 -3.99 -8.11 -19.90
C LEU A 66 -5.13 -7.28 -19.29
N ASP A 67 -6.38 -7.54 -19.69
CA ASP A 67 -7.53 -6.80 -19.20
C ASP A 67 -7.81 -7.11 -17.71
N PHE A 68 -7.62 -8.36 -17.26
CA PHE A 68 -7.65 -8.73 -15.85
C PHE A 68 -6.59 -7.95 -15.05
N PHE A 69 -5.33 -8.01 -15.49
CA PHE A 69 -4.23 -7.35 -14.77
C PHE A 69 -4.38 -5.82 -14.79
N SER A 70 -4.87 -5.25 -15.88
CA SER A 70 -5.18 -3.82 -15.96
C SER A 70 -6.27 -3.45 -14.94
N LYS A 71 -7.32 -4.27 -14.81
CA LYS A 71 -8.38 -4.02 -13.82
C LYS A 71 -7.90 -4.15 -12.39
N VAL A 72 -7.00 -5.11 -12.11
CA VAL A 72 -6.34 -5.23 -10.80
C VAL A 72 -5.49 -3.98 -10.53
N LEU A 73 -4.67 -3.56 -11.49
CA LEU A 73 -3.80 -2.37 -11.38
C LEU A 73 -4.58 -1.08 -11.13
N GLU A 74 -5.74 -0.90 -11.80
CA GLU A 74 -6.66 0.21 -11.54
C GLU A 74 -7.14 0.24 -10.09
N ARG A 75 -7.38 -0.94 -9.48
CA ARG A 75 -7.93 -1.04 -8.12
C ARG A 75 -6.87 -0.86 -7.05
N ILE A 76 -5.66 -1.38 -7.26
CA ILE A 76 -4.59 -1.34 -6.25
C ILE A 76 -3.89 0.02 -6.14
N GLN A 77 -4.51 1.11 -6.59
CA GLN A 77 -3.98 2.47 -6.46
C GLN A 77 -4.18 3.05 -5.06
N PHE A 78 -3.17 2.89 -4.19
CA PHE A 78 -3.21 3.40 -2.82
C PHE A 78 -2.00 4.28 -2.41
N ASN A 79 -2.32 5.27 -1.58
CA ASN A 79 -1.38 6.23 -1.02
C ASN A 79 -0.85 5.83 0.36
N ASN A 80 -1.63 5.05 1.11
CA ASN A 80 -1.43 4.77 2.52
C ASN A 80 -2.07 3.42 2.92
N ILE A 81 -1.81 2.94 4.14
CA ILE A 81 -2.25 1.62 4.63
C ILE A 81 -3.77 1.61 4.83
N THR A 82 -4.36 2.72 5.25
CA THR A 82 -5.83 2.88 5.32
C THR A 82 -6.50 2.57 3.97
N GLU A 83 -5.96 3.10 2.88
CA GLU A 83 -6.43 2.81 1.52
C GLU A 83 -6.17 1.35 1.13
N VAL A 84 -5.04 0.74 1.54
CA VAL A 84 -4.81 -0.70 1.34
C VAL A 84 -5.93 -1.52 1.97
N ILE A 85 -6.26 -1.28 3.24
CA ILE A 85 -7.31 -2.03 3.96
C ILE A 85 -8.68 -1.84 3.29
N LYS A 86 -9.02 -0.61 2.90
CA LYS A 86 -10.30 -0.32 2.23
C LYS A 86 -10.37 -0.95 0.84
N THR A 87 -9.31 -0.86 0.04
CA THR A 87 -9.25 -1.40 -1.32
C THR A 87 -9.28 -2.92 -1.32
N THR A 88 -8.49 -3.57 -0.45
CA THR A 88 -8.50 -5.03 -0.33
C THR A 88 -9.87 -5.57 0.08
N SER A 89 -10.60 -4.86 0.95
CA SER A 89 -11.96 -5.25 1.36
C SER A 89 -12.94 -5.17 0.19
N LYS A 90 -12.90 -4.08 -0.59
CA LYS A 90 -13.71 -3.95 -1.80
C LYS A 90 -13.35 -4.96 -2.89
N MET A 91 -12.06 -5.30 -3.03
CA MET A 91 -11.62 -6.31 -3.99
C MET A 91 -12.12 -7.71 -3.59
N HIS A 92 -12.19 -8.00 -2.29
CA HIS A 92 -12.74 -9.25 -1.80
C HIS A 92 -14.24 -9.39 -2.14
N GLU A 93 -15.00 -8.31 -1.98
CA GLU A 93 -16.44 -8.27 -2.34
C GLU A 93 -16.69 -8.47 -3.85
N ASP A 94 -15.77 -8.04 -4.71
CA ASP A 94 -15.88 -8.15 -6.17
C ASP A 94 -14.92 -9.20 -6.76
N THR A 95 -14.63 -10.24 -6.00
CA THR A 95 -13.75 -11.34 -6.44
C THR A 95 -14.31 -12.00 -7.69
N ASP A 96 -15.61 -12.32 -7.72
CA ASP A 96 -16.25 -12.98 -8.86
C ASP A 96 -16.17 -12.13 -10.14
N GLY A 97 -16.39 -10.82 -10.02
CA GLY A 97 -16.28 -9.88 -11.15
C GLY A 97 -14.87 -9.81 -11.72
N LEU A 98 -13.83 -9.87 -10.86
CA LEU A 98 -12.44 -9.97 -11.30
C LEU A 98 -12.12 -11.32 -11.93
N CYS A 99 -12.54 -12.43 -11.32
CA CYS A 99 -12.30 -13.77 -11.84
C CYS A 99 -12.93 -13.97 -13.23
N ASN A 100 -14.07 -13.35 -13.52
CA ASN A 100 -14.71 -13.39 -14.83
C ASN A 100 -13.90 -12.71 -15.95
N LEU A 101 -12.88 -11.92 -15.62
CA LEU A 101 -11.96 -11.30 -16.60
C LEU A 101 -10.78 -12.21 -16.96
N ILE A 102 -10.61 -13.34 -16.28
CA ILE A 102 -9.58 -14.32 -16.61
C ILE A 102 -10.01 -15.03 -17.90
N THR A 103 -9.20 -14.89 -18.94
CA THR A 103 -9.46 -15.38 -20.29
C THR A 103 -8.62 -16.60 -20.65
N ASP A 104 -7.46 -16.77 -20.00
CA ASP A 104 -6.60 -17.95 -20.12
C ASP A 104 -5.99 -18.31 -18.77
N HIS A 105 -6.36 -19.46 -18.19
CA HIS A 105 -5.84 -19.89 -16.89
C HIS A 105 -4.35 -20.22 -16.90
N GLU A 106 -3.83 -20.79 -17.98
CA GLU A 106 -2.41 -21.13 -18.07
C GLU A 106 -1.59 -19.85 -18.28
N GLY A 107 -2.07 -18.96 -19.14
CA GLY A 107 -1.52 -17.61 -19.28
C GLY A 107 -1.52 -16.82 -17.97
N PHE A 108 -2.59 -16.89 -17.18
CA PHE A 108 -2.67 -16.27 -15.86
C PHE A 108 -1.59 -16.81 -14.91
N LYS A 109 -1.42 -18.14 -14.88
CA LYS A 109 -0.39 -18.79 -14.08
C LYS A 109 1.03 -18.33 -14.48
N LYS A 110 1.33 -18.31 -15.79
CA LYS A 110 2.60 -17.79 -16.31
C LYS A 110 2.84 -16.34 -15.91
N MET A 111 1.83 -15.48 -16.00
CA MET A 111 1.93 -14.09 -15.55
C MET A 111 2.30 -13.97 -14.07
N VAL A 112 1.69 -14.77 -13.21
CA VAL A 112 2.02 -14.82 -11.78
C VAL A 112 3.46 -15.28 -11.55
N GLU A 113 3.92 -16.28 -12.30
CA GLU A 113 5.30 -16.80 -12.21
C GLU A 113 6.35 -15.75 -12.64
N ILE A 114 6.09 -14.97 -13.70
CA ILE A 114 7.04 -13.98 -14.23
C ILE A 114 6.96 -12.63 -13.52
N TYR A 115 5.94 -12.36 -12.72
CA TYR A 115 5.75 -11.04 -12.09
C TYR A 115 6.95 -10.60 -11.26
N LYS A 116 7.51 -11.50 -10.44
CA LYS A 116 8.67 -11.20 -9.59
C LYS A 116 9.94 -10.89 -10.40
N PRO A 117 10.41 -11.75 -11.33
CA PRO A 117 11.58 -11.42 -12.14
C PRO A 117 11.37 -10.18 -13.01
N LEU A 118 10.16 -9.97 -13.55
CA LEU A 118 9.82 -8.76 -14.28
C LEU A 118 9.94 -7.50 -13.41
N ALA A 119 9.43 -7.55 -12.17
CA ALA A 119 9.54 -6.45 -11.22
C ALA A 119 11.01 -6.14 -10.87
N ILE A 120 11.85 -7.15 -10.67
CA ILE A 120 13.29 -6.96 -10.44
C ILE A 120 13.97 -6.30 -11.64
N TYR A 121 13.68 -6.77 -12.85
CA TYR A 121 14.19 -6.17 -14.08
C TYR A 121 13.76 -4.69 -14.23
N HIS A 122 12.51 -4.38 -13.90
CA HIS A 122 12.00 -3.00 -13.91
C HIS A 122 12.69 -2.13 -12.86
N LEU A 123 12.93 -2.63 -11.65
CA LEU A 123 13.66 -1.91 -10.62
C LEU A 123 15.09 -1.58 -11.04
N LYS A 124 15.79 -2.54 -11.66
CA LYS A 124 17.12 -2.35 -12.21
C LYS A 124 17.12 -1.31 -13.34
N THR A 125 16.19 -1.43 -14.28
CA THR A 125 16.16 -0.61 -15.50
C THR A 125 15.69 0.83 -15.24
N LEU A 126 14.66 1.01 -14.41
CA LEU A 126 14.00 2.31 -14.21
C LEU A 126 14.50 3.07 -13.00
N PHE A 127 15.06 2.37 -12.01
CA PHE A 127 15.47 2.97 -10.75
C PHE A 127 16.94 2.75 -10.41
N ASP A 128 17.70 2.07 -11.28
CA ASP A 128 19.09 1.67 -11.04
C ASP A 128 19.26 0.90 -9.72
N ILE A 129 18.29 0.03 -9.43
CA ILE A 129 18.26 -0.80 -8.21
C ILE A 129 18.46 -2.25 -8.58
N ASP A 130 19.66 -2.75 -8.32
CA ASP A 130 19.99 -4.15 -8.49
C ASP A 130 19.71 -4.94 -7.20
N LEU A 131 18.69 -5.80 -7.26
CA LEU A 131 18.31 -6.70 -6.18
C LEU A 131 18.89 -8.11 -6.36
N GLU A 132 19.52 -8.41 -7.49
CA GLU A 132 20.16 -9.69 -7.73
C GLU A 132 21.29 -9.86 -6.71
N SER A 133 21.36 -11.03 -6.06
CA SER A 133 22.32 -11.36 -4.98
C SER A 133 22.18 -10.59 -3.65
N LYS A 134 21.15 -9.77 -3.46
CA LYS A 134 20.93 -9.03 -2.21
C LYS A 134 20.17 -9.85 -1.16
N THR A 135 20.56 -9.69 0.09
CA THR A 135 19.78 -10.16 1.25
C THR A 135 18.45 -9.40 1.34
N ARG A 136 17.52 -9.92 2.17
CA ARG A 136 16.23 -9.26 2.44
C ARG A 136 16.44 -7.85 3.02
N GLU A 137 17.40 -7.70 3.92
CA GLU A 137 17.72 -6.42 4.58
C GLU A 137 18.33 -5.43 3.60
N GLU A 138 19.30 -5.84 2.78
CA GLU A 138 19.88 -4.98 1.73
C GLU A 138 18.84 -4.54 0.69
N SER A 139 17.95 -5.46 0.29
CA SER A 139 16.86 -5.17 -0.65
C SER A 139 15.90 -4.11 -0.07
N LYS A 140 15.59 -4.21 1.23
CA LYS A 140 14.80 -3.17 1.93
C LYS A 140 15.53 -1.83 1.87
N GLU A 141 16.83 -1.78 2.18
CA GLU A 141 17.59 -0.53 2.15
C GLU A 141 17.61 0.13 0.76
N LEU A 142 17.79 -0.65 -0.30
CA LEU A 142 17.82 -0.12 -1.67
C LEU A 142 16.47 0.45 -2.11
N THR A 143 15.38 -0.25 -1.76
CA THR A 143 14.01 0.16 -2.13
C THR A 143 13.47 1.33 -1.32
N LYS A 144 14.05 1.64 -0.14
CA LYS A 144 13.68 2.81 0.68
C LYS A 144 13.77 4.15 -0.05
N LYS A 145 14.65 4.26 -1.06
CA LYS A 145 14.81 5.50 -1.84
C LYS A 145 13.66 5.74 -2.82
N ILE A 146 12.95 4.68 -3.21
CA ILE A 146 11.89 4.74 -4.22
C ILE A 146 10.60 5.31 -3.63
N VAL A 147 10.29 4.92 -2.38
CA VAL A 147 9.01 5.28 -1.76
C VAL A 147 9.20 5.72 -0.31
N TYR A 148 8.72 6.93 -0.02
CA TYR A 148 8.75 7.52 1.31
C TYR A 148 7.45 8.28 1.60
N MET A 149 7.17 8.42 2.89
CA MET A 149 6.06 9.20 3.42
C MET A 149 6.57 10.50 4.02
N THR A 150 5.73 11.53 3.97
CA THR A 150 5.94 12.79 4.68
C THR A 150 5.00 12.85 5.88
N LYS A 151 5.36 13.62 6.90
CA LYS A 151 4.46 13.89 8.03
C LYS A 151 3.12 14.46 7.58
N GLU A 152 3.11 15.29 6.54
CA GLU A 152 1.88 15.82 5.93
C GLU A 152 0.99 14.68 5.41
N SER A 153 1.55 13.71 4.68
CA SER A 153 0.78 12.59 4.16
C SER A 153 0.22 11.68 5.26
N ILE A 154 1.03 11.39 6.29
CA ILE A 154 0.60 10.59 7.44
C ILE A 154 -0.47 11.33 8.25
N ALA A 155 -0.29 12.65 8.46
CA ALA A 155 -1.26 13.46 9.20
C ALA A 155 -2.62 13.46 8.50
N LYS A 156 -2.61 13.56 7.16
CA LYS A 156 -3.81 13.49 6.33
C LYS A 156 -4.51 12.14 6.44
N GLU A 157 -3.76 11.03 6.38
CA GLU A 157 -4.32 9.68 6.58
C GLU A 157 -5.02 9.56 7.93
N PHE A 158 -4.39 10.05 9.00
CA PHE A 158 -4.95 10.03 10.35
C PHE A 158 -5.91 11.19 10.65
N GLU A 159 -6.42 11.90 9.63
CA GLU A 159 -7.35 13.04 9.75
C GLU A 159 -6.96 14.07 10.84
N SER A 160 -5.66 14.37 10.86
CA SER A 160 -5.02 15.29 11.78
C SER A 160 -4.20 16.34 11.02
N ASN A 161 -3.70 17.35 11.74
CA ASN A 161 -2.73 18.28 11.17
C ASN A 161 -1.30 17.88 11.55
N LYS A 162 -0.31 18.38 10.79
CA LYS A 162 1.12 18.06 11.02
C LYS A 162 1.58 18.35 12.44
N ARG A 163 1.06 19.41 13.09
CA ARG A 163 1.42 19.77 14.47
C ARG A 163 0.95 18.71 15.47
N THR A 164 -0.30 18.26 15.34
CA THR A 164 -0.87 17.20 16.17
C THR A 164 -0.11 15.89 15.96
N LEU A 165 0.12 15.49 14.70
CA LEU A 165 0.92 14.30 14.39
C LEU A 165 2.32 14.37 15.00
N THR A 166 2.99 15.53 14.91
CA THR A 166 4.36 15.69 15.43
C THR A 166 4.39 15.45 16.94
N LYS A 167 3.39 15.95 17.68
CA LYS A 167 3.26 15.64 19.11
C LYS A 167 3.00 14.16 19.37
N TRP A 168 2.16 13.50 18.57
CA TRP A 168 1.94 12.06 18.71
C TRP A 168 3.25 11.28 18.49
N LEU A 169 4.03 11.66 17.46
CA LEU A 169 5.32 11.04 17.19
C LEU A 169 6.30 11.26 18.34
N GLU A 170 6.38 12.49 18.88
CA GLU A 170 7.23 12.80 20.05
C GLU A 170 6.85 11.99 21.29
N ILE A 171 5.55 11.74 21.50
CA ILE A 171 5.06 10.99 22.66
C ILE A 171 5.33 9.48 22.54
N HIS A 172 5.23 8.93 21.33
CA HIS A 172 5.35 7.48 21.10
C HIS A 172 6.76 7.03 20.71
N PHE A 173 7.58 7.93 20.16
CA PHE A 173 8.88 7.61 19.57
C PHE A 173 9.99 8.60 19.94
N ASP A 174 9.77 9.43 20.96
CA ASP A 174 10.70 10.46 21.40
C ASP A 174 11.18 11.37 20.24
N ASP A 175 12.48 11.67 20.18
CA ASP A 175 13.03 12.63 19.24
C ASP A 175 13.25 12.08 17.81
N ARG A 176 13.02 10.77 17.61
CA ARG A 176 13.34 10.03 16.38
C ARG A 176 12.76 10.64 15.11
N PHE A 177 11.58 11.25 15.23
CA PHE A 177 10.88 11.88 14.12
C PHE A 177 10.80 13.40 14.21
N VAL A 178 11.53 14.11 15.07
CA VAL A 178 11.34 15.56 15.31
C VAL A 178 11.61 16.42 14.07
N ARG A 179 12.61 16.09 13.25
CA ARG A 179 13.00 16.89 12.08
C ARG A 179 11.84 17.11 11.09
N LYS A 180 11.61 18.37 10.68
CA LYS A 180 10.42 18.80 9.92
C LYS A 180 10.31 18.18 8.52
N ASP A 181 11.43 18.07 7.81
CA ASP A 181 11.50 17.66 6.39
C ASP A 181 12.08 16.25 6.20
N ARG A 182 12.04 15.46 7.28
CA ARG A 182 12.52 14.08 7.27
C ARG A 182 11.60 13.21 6.41
N LYS A 183 12.19 12.50 5.45
CA LYS A 183 11.52 11.41 4.73
C LYS A 183 11.36 10.23 5.70
N ILE A 184 10.14 9.71 5.80
CA ILE A 184 9.81 8.53 6.61
C ILE A 184 9.80 7.33 5.67
N THR A 185 10.64 6.33 5.97
CA THR A 185 10.73 5.13 5.14
C THR A 185 9.47 4.28 5.28
N ILE A 186 9.20 3.35 4.36
CA ILE A 186 8.02 2.47 4.45
C ILE A 186 7.97 1.70 5.77
N ASN A 187 9.08 1.14 6.24
CA ASN A 187 9.11 0.37 7.49
C ASN A 187 8.76 1.24 8.70
N GLU A 188 9.30 2.46 8.76
CA GLU A 188 8.97 3.41 9.83
C GLU A 188 7.52 3.86 9.75
N TYR A 189 6.99 3.99 8.54
CA TYR A 189 5.60 4.33 8.34
C TYR A 189 4.66 3.20 8.78
N ILE A 190 4.99 1.94 8.50
CA ILE A 190 4.26 0.77 9.01
C ILE A 190 4.30 0.78 10.55
N GLU A 191 5.47 0.99 11.16
CA GLU A 191 5.61 1.07 12.61
C GLU A 191 4.77 2.20 13.24
N ILE A 192 4.76 3.39 12.61
CA ILE A 192 3.90 4.51 13.04
C ILE A 192 2.43 4.13 12.93
N PHE A 193 2.04 3.50 11.82
CA PHE A 193 0.67 3.08 11.59
C PHE A 193 0.22 2.07 12.65
N GLU A 194 1.02 1.04 12.90
CA GLU A 194 0.79 0.04 13.95
C GLU A 194 0.63 0.70 15.32
N ALA A 195 1.57 1.56 15.71
CA ALA A 195 1.54 2.24 17.00
C ALA A 195 0.30 3.12 17.20
N PHE A 196 -0.28 3.68 16.13
CA PHE A 196 -1.43 4.58 16.20
C PHE A 196 -2.77 3.87 15.98
N PHE A 197 -2.80 2.80 15.19
CA PHE A 197 -4.02 2.17 14.73
C PHE A 197 -4.33 0.83 15.44
N LEU A 198 -3.32 0.15 15.99
CA LEU A 198 -3.49 -1.14 16.64
C LEU A 198 -3.59 -1.03 18.16
N LYS A 199 -4.27 -1.99 18.79
CA LYS A 199 -4.19 -2.18 20.25
C LYS A 199 -2.80 -2.69 20.64
N ALA A 200 -2.41 -2.54 21.91
CA ALA A 200 -1.04 -2.82 22.36
C ALA A 200 -0.55 -4.27 22.11
N GLU A 201 -1.48 -5.23 22.00
CA GLU A 201 -1.17 -6.66 21.79
C GLU A 201 -1.49 -7.13 20.36
N GLU A 202 -1.91 -6.21 19.48
CA GLU A 202 -2.21 -6.51 18.08
C GLU A 202 -0.97 -6.34 17.19
N ASN A 203 -0.83 -7.21 16.19
CA ASN A 203 0.14 -7.04 15.09
C ASN A 203 -0.63 -6.87 13.78
N LEU A 204 -0.08 -6.12 12.82
CA LEU A 204 -0.74 -5.91 11.55
C LEU A 204 -0.74 -7.21 10.72
N ASP A 205 -1.90 -7.86 10.62
CA ASP A 205 -2.09 -9.03 9.74
C ASP A 205 -3.31 -8.82 8.85
N LEU A 206 -3.06 -8.29 7.64
CA LEU A 206 -4.11 -8.05 6.65
C LEU A 206 -4.76 -9.33 6.12
N ASN A 207 -4.17 -10.52 6.33
CA ASN A 207 -4.79 -11.77 5.87
C ASN A 207 -5.83 -12.29 6.86
N ARG A 208 -5.71 -11.94 8.15
CA ARG A 208 -6.57 -12.47 9.23
C ARG A 208 -7.54 -11.44 9.78
N ASP A 209 -7.08 -10.19 9.94
CA ASP A 209 -7.81 -9.16 10.69
C ASP A 209 -8.40 -8.07 9.78
N GLN A 210 -8.50 -8.32 8.47
CA GLN A 210 -8.93 -7.32 7.48
C GLN A 210 -10.28 -6.68 7.80
N ASP A 211 -11.31 -7.49 8.06
CA ASP A 211 -12.67 -7.01 8.36
C ASP A 211 -12.72 -6.17 9.65
N LYS A 212 -11.93 -6.58 10.63
CA LYS A 212 -11.78 -5.87 11.90
C LYS A 212 -11.15 -4.49 11.66
N TYR A 213 -10.07 -4.42 10.90
CA TYR A 213 -9.44 -3.15 10.56
C TYR A 213 -10.34 -2.27 9.71
N PHE A 214 -11.08 -2.85 8.77
CA PHE A 214 -12.05 -2.11 7.96
C PHE A 214 -13.14 -1.47 8.82
N LYS A 215 -13.78 -2.25 9.70
CA LYS A 215 -14.79 -1.74 10.66
C LYS A 215 -14.23 -0.64 11.56
N ARG A 216 -12.99 -0.78 12.04
CA ARG A 216 -12.32 0.26 12.84
C ARG A 216 -12.12 1.54 12.03
N LEU A 217 -11.69 1.43 10.77
CA LEU A 217 -11.55 2.58 9.87
C LEU A 217 -12.89 3.28 9.58
N GLU A 218 -14.01 2.56 9.55
CA GLU A 218 -15.35 3.16 9.42
C GLU A 218 -15.76 3.98 10.64
N LYS A 219 -15.25 3.64 11.83
CA LYS A 219 -15.50 4.39 13.07
C LYS A 219 -14.61 5.62 13.20
N GLY A 220 -13.38 5.54 12.70
CA GLY A 220 -12.45 6.66 12.65
C GLY A 220 -11.04 6.28 13.08
N VAL A 221 -10.08 7.09 12.60
CA VAL A 221 -8.64 6.90 12.82
C VAL A 221 -8.07 7.75 13.97
N ASN A 222 -8.84 8.74 14.44
CA ASN A 222 -8.52 9.56 15.60
C ASN A 222 -9.80 10.02 16.29
N PHE A 223 -9.68 10.34 17.58
CA PHE A 223 -10.80 10.77 18.41
C PHE A 223 -10.40 12.01 19.22
N SER A 224 -11.25 13.02 19.22
CA SER A 224 -11.09 14.21 20.06
C SER A 224 -11.53 13.94 21.50
N LYS A 225 -11.20 14.84 22.44
CA LYS A 225 -11.69 14.75 23.82
C LYS A 225 -13.22 14.68 23.90
N SER A 226 -13.93 15.37 23.01
CA SER A 226 -15.39 15.31 22.94
C SER A 226 -15.88 13.95 22.46
N ASP A 227 -15.19 13.35 21.48
CA ASP A 227 -15.52 12.01 21.01
C ASP A 227 -15.27 10.97 22.11
N LEU A 228 -14.19 11.09 22.87
CA LEU A 228 -13.92 10.22 24.02
C LEU A 228 -15.00 10.35 25.10
N ALA A 229 -15.46 11.56 25.39
CA ALA A 229 -16.51 11.81 26.36
C ALA A 229 -17.82 11.13 25.93
N LEU A 230 -18.18 11.26 24.65
CA LEU A 230 -19.33 10.58 24.05
C LEU A 230 -19.20 9.05 24.13
N LEU A 231 -18.03 8.51 23.75
CA LEU A 231 -17.76 7.06 23.80
C LEU A 231 -17.80 6.49 25.22
N CYS A 232 -17.50 7.30 26.23
CA CYS A 232 -17.55 6.90 27.64
C CYS A 232 -18.90 7.18 28.32
N ASP A 233 -19.90 7.71 27.60
CA ASP A 233 -21.15 8.23 28.17
C ASP A 233 -20.91 9.17 29.37
N SER A 234 -19.95 10.09 29.21
CA SER A 234 -19.47 11.00 30.26
C SER A 234 -19.46 12.45 29.77
N ASP A 235 -19.54 13.40 30.69
CA ASP A 235 -19.26 14.80 30.38
C ASP A 235 -17.74 15.08 30.30
N LEU A 236 -17.37 16.19 29.64
CA LEU A 236 -15.97 16.61 29.44
C LEU A 236 -15.23 16.94 30.74
N LYS A 237 -15.93 17.43 31.77
CA LYS A 237 -15.32 17.80 33.06
C LYS A 237 -14.93 16.53 33.80
N THR A 238 -15.82 15.56 33.89
CA THR A 238 -15.59 14.24 34.48
C THR A 238 -14.46 13.51 33.75
N LEU A 239 -14.47 13.50 32.41
CA LEU A 239 -13.38 12.96 31.60
C LEU A 239 -12.04 13.64 31.93
N LYS A 240 -12.03 14.97 31.97
CA LYS A 240 -10.82 15.75 32.28
C LYS A 240 -10.30 15.47 33.68
N ASP A 241 -11.16 15.38 34.69
CA ASP A 241 -10.74 15.17 36.07
C ASP A 241 -10.10 13.79 36.29
N ASN A 242 -10.59 12.77 35.59
CA ASN A 242 -10.01 11.42 35.60
C ASN A 242 -8.70 11.32 34.81
N LEU A 243 -8.60 11.99 33.66
CA LEU A 243 -7.48 11.81 32.73
C LEU A 243 -6.39 12.90 32.82
N LYS A 244 -6.60 14.00 33.54
CA LYS A 244 -5.64 15.14 33.63
C LYS A 244 -4.24 14.76 34.14
N LYS A 245 -4.12 13.67 34.91
CA LYS A 245 -2.82 13.16 35.40
C LYS A 245 -2.00 12.46 34.32
N ILE A 246 -2.60 12.19 33.17
CA ILE A 246 -1.96 11.53 32.03
C ILE A 246 -1.28 12.61 31.18
N PRO A 247 0.06 12.65 31.11
CA PRO A 247 0.78 13.75 30.46
C PRO A 247 0.35 13.99 29.02
N PHE A 248 0.10 12.92 28.26
CA PHE A 248 -0.31 13.04 26.87
C PHE A 248 -1.73 13.64 26.73
N TYR A 249 -2.68 13.33 27.62
CA TYR A 249 -4.04 13.88 27.58
C TYR A 249 -4.06 15.40 27.74
N ALA A 250 -3.15 15.96 28.54
CA ALA A 250 -3.01 17.40 28.72
C ALA A 250 -2.47 18.10 27.47
N SER A 251 -1.61 17.43 26.69
CA SER A 251 -0.79 18.03 25.63
C SER A 251 -1.46 18.17 24.25
N VAL A 252 -2.52 17.38 23.99
CA VAL A 252 -3.23 17.33 22.70
C VAL A 252 -4.76 17.28 22.88
N ASN A 253 -5.49 17.59 21.81
CA ASN A 253 -6.96 17.55 21.80
C ASN A 253 -7.55 16.37 20.99
N LYS A 254 -6.70 15.71 20.18
CA LYS A 254 -7.05 14.54 19.38
C LYS A 254 -6.02 13.46 19.66
N PHE A 255 -6.46 12.21 19.61
CA PHE A 255 -5.66 11.04 19.91
C PHE A 255 -5.84 10.01 18.79
N PRO A 256 -4.77 9.30 18.38
CA PRO A 256 -4.93 8.16 17.48
C PRO A 256 -5.70 7.03 18.20
N TYR A 257 -6.29 6.11 17.43
CA TYR A 257 -7.11 5.02 17.96
C TYR A 257 -6.46 4.30 19.16
N SER A 258 -5.20 3.88 19.05
CA SER A 258 -4.49 3.12 20.09
C SER A 258 -4.40 3.87 21.42
N THR A 259 -4.34 5.20 21.35
CA THR A 259 -4.25 6.07 22.52
C THR A 259 -5.64 6.35 23.09
N SER A 260 -6.63 6.55 22.23
CA SER A 260 -8.04 6.67 22.61
C SER A 260 -8.52 5.43 23.37
N GLU A 261 -8.21 4.25 22.86
CA GLU A 261 -8.54 2.97 23.48
C GLU A 261 -7.98 2.88 24.90
N LYS A 262 -6.69 3.20 25.08
CA LYS A 262 -6.05 3.25 26.41
C LYS A 262 -6.71 4.24 27.36
N LEU A 263 -7.18 5.40 26.86
CA LEU A 263 -7.86 6.40 27.68
C LEU A 263 -9.27 5.94 28.08
N ILE A 264 -10.02 5.35 27.15
CA ILE A 264 -11.38 4.84 27.38
C ILE A 264 -11.35 3.65 28.35
N ASN A 265 -10.38 2.74 28.22
CA ASN A 265 -10.19 1.65 29.16
C ASN A 265 -9.92 2.15 30.59
N ARG A 266 -9.22 3.28 30.75
CA ARG A 266 -9.01 3.92 32.07
C ARG A 266 -10.28 4.56 32.64
N MET A 267 -11.26 4.85 31.81
CA MET A 267 -12.60 5.26 32.23
C MET A 267 -13.50 4.05 32.57
N GLY A 268 -12.99 2.81 32.45
CA GLY A 268 -13.73 1.58 32.72
C GLY A 268 -14.65 1.15 31.57
N VAL A 269 -14.45 1.69 30.37
CA VAL A 269 -15.23 1.40 29.17
C VAL A 269 -14.34 0.63 28.18
N GLU A 270 -14.88 -0.34 27.44
CA GLU A 270 -14.15 -1.07 26.40
C GLU A 270 -14.50 -0.55 25.01
N LEU A 271 -13.49 -0.27 24.18
CA LEU A 271 -13.69 0.11 22.79
C LEU A 271 -13.86 -1.14 21.91
N GLY A 272 -15.11 -1.43 21.55
CA GLY A 272 -15.54 -2.67 20.88
C GLY A 272 -15.43 -2.72 19.36
N PHE A 273 -14.58 -1.89 18.75
CA PHE A 273 -14.33 -1.89 17.30
C PHE A 273 -12.84 -1.73 17.00
#